data_AF-A0A7S7RQD8-F1
#
_entry.id   AF-A0A7S7RQD8-F1
#
_cell.length_a   1.000
_cell.length_b   1.000
_cell.length_c   1.000
_cell.angle_alpha   90.00
_cell.angle_beta   90.00
_cell.angle_gamma   90.00
#
_symmetry.space_group_name_H-M   'P 1'
#
loop_
_entity.id
_entity.type
_entity.pdbx_description
1 polymer ?
#
loop_
_entity_poly.entity_id
_entity_poly.type
_entity_poly.pdbx_seq_one_letter_code
_entity_poly.pdbx_strand_id
1 'polypeptide(L)'
;MNDEELYDGIDDTQSITQKYLGLSVAKFLILVLIVLSIGIYLGILLYGTNSLEVLFGLQDYEEYLQGEIYRLKDENAELQREYFELKEISAQ
;
A
#
# COMPACT_ATOMS: atom_id res chain seq x y z
N MET A 1 -63.50 19.67 -14.16
CA MET A 1 -62.04 19.50 -14.07
C MET A 1 -61.87 18.11 -13.51
N ASN A 2 -61.50 17.15 -14.34
CA ASN A 2 -61.33 15.76 -13.92
C ASN A 2 -60.07 15.67 -13.07
N ASP A 3 -60.08 14.86 -12.02
CA ASP A 3 -58.90 14.65 -11.18
C ASP A 3 -57.70 14.14 -12.01
N GLU A 4 -57.96 13.44 -13.12
CA GLU A 4 -56.95 13.04 -14.12
C GLU A 4 -56.16 14.22 -14.73
N GLU A 5 -56.80 15.38 -14.98
CA GLU A 5 -56.10 16.57 -15.50
C GLU A 5 -55.21 17.24 -14.44
N LEU A 6 -55.46 16.98 -13.14
CA LEU A 6 -54.69 17.57 -12.04
C LEU A 6 -53.32 16.89 -11.87
N TYR A 7 -53.20 15.62 -12.26
CA TYR A 7 -51.99 14.80 -12.10
C TYR A 7 -51.16 14.67 -13.39
N ASP A 8 -51.68 15.07 -14.55
CA ASP A 8 -51.04 14.93 -15.87
C ASP A 8 -49.70 15.69 -16.03
N GLY A 9 -49.37 16.58 -15.09
CA GLY A 9 -48.11 17.34 -15.06
C GLY A 9 -47.10 16.91 -13.99
N ILE A 10 -47.42 15.94 -13.14
CA ILE A 10 -46.52 15.50 -12.05
C ILE A 10 -45.75 14.28 -12.53
N ASP A 11 -44.51 14.52 -13.00
CA ASP A 11 -43.55 13.46 -13.33
C ASP A 11 -43.07 12.77 -12.03
N ASP A 12 -43.83 11.76 -11.58
CA ASP A 12 -43.54 10.96 -10.39
C ASP A 12 -42.45 9.89 -10.59
N THR A 13 -41.80 9.87 -11.76
CA THR A 13 -40.80 8.86 -12.13
C THR A 13 -39.41 9.16 -11.53
N GLN A 14 -39.32 9.30 -10.20
CA GLN A 14 -38.03 9.48 -9.52
C GLN A 14 -37.20 8.20 -9.56
N SER A 15 -35.93 8.32 -10.00
CA SER A 15 -34.99 7.20 -9.94
C SER A 15 -34.66 6.80 -8.50
N ILE A 16 -34.28 5.53 -8.28
CA ILE A 16 -33.94 4.99 -6.95
C ILE A 16 -32.86 5.84 -6.27
N THR A 17 -31.84 6.29 -7.00
CA THR A 17 -30.76 7.13 -6.44
C THR A 17 -31.27 8.50 -6.03
N GLN A 18 -32.23 9.09 -6.76
CA GLN A 18 -32.86 10.35 -6.38
C GLN A 18 -33.72 10.16 -5.13
N LYS A 19 -34.49 9.07 -5.06
CA LYS A 19 -35.38 8.78 -3.93
C LYS A 19 -34.64 8.55 -2.62
N TYR A 20 -33.55 7.77 -2.63
CA TYR A 20 -32.82 7.42 -1.41
C TYR A 20 -31.67 8.37 -1.07
N LEU A 21 -31.01 8.94 -2.08
CA LEU A 21 -29.80 9.75 -1.89
C LEU A 21 -30.01 11.22 -2.26
N GLY A 22 -31.10 11.59 -2.92
CA GLY A 22 -31.30 12.96 -3.42
C GLY A 22 -30.37 13.34 -4.58
N LEU A 23 -29.66 12.36 -5.17
CA LEU A 23 -28.74 12.57 -6.28
C LEU A 23 -29.32 12.03 -7.59
N SER A 24 -29.16 12.81 -8.66
CA SER A 24 -29.38 12.30 -10.01
C SER A 24 -28.45 11.13 -10.30
N VAL A 25 -28.91 10.17 -11.09
CA VAL A 25 -28.17 8.96 -11.46
C VAL A 25 -26.77 9.28 -11.99
N ALA A 26 -26.65 10.32 -12.83
CA ALA A 26 -25.36 10.75 -13.37
C ALA A 26 -24.37 11.17 -12.28
N LYS A 27 -24.80 11.96 -11.28
CA LYS A 27 -23.94 12.40 -10.18
C LYS A 27 -23.56 11.23 -9.28
N PHE A 28 -24.50 10.30 -9.04
CA PHE A 28 -24.21 9.08 -8.29
C PHE A 28 -23.15 8.23 -8.98
N LEU A 29 -23.25 8.02 -10.30
CA LEU A 29 -22.27 7.26 -11.08
C LEU A 29 -20.88 7.92 -11.09
N ILE A 30 -20.81 9.26 -11.18
CA ILE A 30 -19.53 9.99 -11.07
C ILE A 30 -18.90 9.74 -9.69
N LEU A 31 -19.69 9.81 -8.62
CA LEU A 31 -19.21 9.52 -7.26
C LEU A 31 -18.67 8.10 -7.12
N VAL A 32 -19.40 7.11 -7.64
CA VAL A 32 -18.96 5.72 -7.68
C VAL A 32 -17.63 5.59 -8.42
N LEU A 33 -17.50 6.24 -9.58
CA LEU A 33 -16.28 6.20 -10.37
C LEU A 33 -15.09 6.81 -9.61
N ILE A 34 -15.28 7.94 -8.93
CA ILE A 34 -14.25 8.58 -8.10
C ILE A 34 -13.79 7.63 -6.99
N VAL A 35 -14.72 7.00 -6.27
CA VAL A 35 -14.40 6.06 -5.19
C VAL A 35 -13.60 4.87 -5.72
N LEU A 36 -14.02 4.31 -6.86
CA LEU A 36 -13.29 3.20 -7.50
C LEU A 36 -11.90 3.63 -7.95
N SER A 37 -11.75 4.81 -8.56
CA SER A 37 -10.45 5.34 -8.97
C SER A 37 -9.49 5.54 -7.79
N ILE A 38 -9.99 6.05 -6.66
CA ILE A 38 -9.19 6.20 -5.43
C ILE A 38 -8.77 4.82 -4.91
N GLY A 39 -9.69 3.85 -4.86
CA GLY A 39 -9.39 2.50 -4.42
C GLY A 39 -8.31 1.83 -5.28
N ILE A 40 -8.38 1.97 -6.61
CA ILE A 40 -7.36 1.47 -7.54
C ILE A 40 -6.02 2.17 -7.32
N TYR A 41 -6.02 3.50 -7.20
CA TYR A 41 -4.81 4.29 -6.97
C TYR A 41 -4.11 3.86 -5.67
N LEU A 42 -4.86 3.74 -4.57
CA LEU A 42 -4.33 3.27 -3.29
C LEU A 42 -3.82 1.83 -3.39
N GLY A 43 -4.53 0.94 -4.10
CA GLY A 43 -4.06 -0.42 -4.34
C GLY A 43 -2.70 -0.46 -5.03
N ILE A 44 -2.51 0.33 -6.09
CA ILE A 44 -1.23 0.41 -6.83
C ILE A 44 -0.12 1.01 -5.97
N LEU A 45 -0.44 2.04 -5.18
CA LEU A 45 0.52 2.72 -4.30
C LEU A 45 1.02 1.81 -3.18
N LEU A 46 0.11 1.03 -2.58
CA LEU A 46 0.41 0.18 -1.43
C LEU A 46 0.97 -1.19 -1.83
N TYR A 47 0.52 -1.75 -2.96
CA TYR A 47 0.82 -3.12 -3.37
C TYR A 47 1.29 -3.15 -4.83
N GLY A 48 2.60 -3.15 -5.03
CA GLY A 48 3.24 -3.04 -6.35
C GLY A 48 4.76 -3.13 -6.29
N THR A 49 5.43 -3.23 -7.44
CA THR A 49 6.90 -3.39 -7.50
C THR A 49 7.67 -2.17 -7.00
N ASN A 50 7.06 -0.98 -7.06
CA ASN A 50 7.57 0.27 -6.50
C ASN A 50 6.66 0.76 -5.37
N SER A 51 6.18 -0.16 -4.52
CA SER A 51 5.27 0.15 -3.43
C SER A 51 5.98 0.42 -2.11
N LEU A 52 5.21 0.93 -1.14
CA LEU A 52 5.68 1.12 0.23
C LEU A 52 6.06 -0.20 0.91
N GLU A 53 5.35 -1.30 0.62
CA GLU A 53 5.68 -2.62 1.16
C GLU A 53 7.08 -3.06 0.73
N VAL A 54 7.42 -2.87 -0.55
CA VAL A 54 8.75 -3.17 -1.09
C VAL A 54 9.81 -2.28 -0.44
N LEU A 55 9.54 -0.98 -0.29
CA LEU A 55 10.45 -0.05 0.36
C LEU A 55 10.79 -0.48 1.79
N PHE A 56 9.78 -0.81 2.61
CA PHE A 56 10.00 -1.26 3.98
C PHE A 56 10.77 -2.57 4.02
N GLY A 57 10.45 -3.52 3.13
CA GLY A 57 11.21 -4.77 3.02
C GLY A 57 12.69 -4.54 2.67
N LEU A 58 13.00 -3.54 1.81
CA LEU A 58 14.38 -3.18 1.51
C LEU A 58 15.09 -2.54 2.71
N GLN A 59 14.40 -1.68 3.48
CA GLN A 59 14.97 -1.06 4.67
C GLN A 59 15.29 -2.09 5.75
N ASP A 60 14.37 -3.01 6.03
CA ASP A 60 14.60 -4.09 6.99
C ASP A 60 15.78 -4.98 6.56
N TYR A 61 15.88 -5.29 5.27
CA TYR A 61 16.98 -6.09 4.74
C TYR A 61 18.31 -5.34 4.77
N GLU A 62 18.31 -4.03 4.52
CA GLU A 62 19.48 -3.18 4.69
C GLU A 62 19.98 -3.19 6.13
N GLU A 63 19.09 -3.03 7.11
CA GLU A 63 19.43 -3.07 8.53
C GLU A 63 20.02 -4.43 8.94
N TYR A 64 19.41 -5.53 8.46
CA TYR A 64 19.95 -6.88 8.65
C TYR A 64 21.36 -7.02 8.09
N LEU A 65 21.61 -6.57 6.86
CA LEU A 65 22.93 -6.65 6.23
C LEU A 65 23.97 -5.78 6.96
N GLN A 66 23.59 -4.61 7.46
CA GLN A 66 24.47 -3.79 8.27
C GLN A 66 24.88 -4.52 9.56
N GLY A 67 23.94 -5.16 10.24
CA GLY A 67 24.22 -5.99 11.41
C GLY A 67 25.18 -7.15 11.10
N GLU A 68 24.95 -7.82 9.98
CA GLU A 68 25.80 -8.92 9.51
C GLU A 68 27.23 -8.48 9.20
N ILE A 69 27.41 -7.29 8.62
CA ILE A 69 28.73 -6.70 8.38
C ILE A 69 29.48 -6.49 9.71
N TYR A 70 28.81 -6.02 10.76
CA TYR A 70 29.45 -5.84 12.07
C TYR A 70 29.84 -7.18 12.70
N ARG A 71 28.93 -8.16 12.67
CA ARG A 71 29.20 -9.52 13.18
C ARG A 71 30.40 -10.15 12.49
N LEU A 72 30.42 -10.13 11.16
CA LEU A 72 31.51 -10.72 10.38
C LEU A 72 32.85 -10.02 10.61
N LYS A 73 32.85 -8.69 10.85
CA LYS A 73 34.08 -7.96 11.19
C LYS A 73 34.63 -8.37 12.56
N ASP A 74 33.76 -8.58 13.54
CA ASP A 74 34.15 -9.01 14.89
C ASP A 74 34.73 -10.44 14.86
N GLU A 75 34.03 -11.36 14.22
CA GLU A 75 34.50 -12.75 14.01
C GLU A 75 35.82 -12.78 13.25
N ASN A 76 35.98 -11.93 12.23
CA ASN A 76 37.23 -11.87 11.48
C ASN A 76 38.39 -11.36 12.35
N ALA A 77 38.15 -10.39 13.24
CA ALA A 77 39.17 -9.89 14.16
C ALA A 77 39.58 -10.96 15.19
N GLU A 78 38.63 -11.71 15.74
CA GLU A 78 38.90 -12.83 16.65
C GLU A 78 39.72 -13.93 15.97
N LEU A 79 39.30 -14.35 14.77
CA LEU A 79 40.01 -15.37 13.98
C LEU A 79 41.42 -14.90 13.58
N GLN A 80 41.60 -13.62 13.24
CA GLN A 80 42.93 -13.07 12.97
C GLN A 80 43.83 -13.15 14.20
N ARG A 81 43.29 -12.83 15.38
CA ARG A 81 44.04 -12.94 16.63
C ARG A 81 44.50 -14.37 16.89
N GLU A 82 43.58 -15.33 16.83
CA GLU A 82 43.89 -16.76 17.03
C GLU A 82 44.93 -17.25 16.01
N TYR A 83 44.78 -16.86 14.74
CA TYR A 83 45.74 -17.19 13.69
C TYR A 83 47.15 -16.67 14.00
N PHE A 84 47.29 -15.44 14.51
CA PHE A 84 48.60 -14.89 14.88
C PHE A 84 49.20 -15.64 16.09
N GLU A 85 48.41 -15.94 17.12
CA GLU A 85 48.87 -16.70 18.29
C GLU A 85 49.37 -18.10 17.89
N LEU A 86 48.64 -18.82 17.04
CA LEU A 86 49.04 -20.12 16.52
C LEU A 86 50.30 -20.04 15.64
N LYS A 87 50.41 -19.00 14.81
CA LYS A 87 51.58 -18.79 13.95
C LYS A 87 52.85 -18.55 14.77
N GLU A 88 52.77 -17.77 15.85
CA GLU A 88 53.88 -17.57 16.78
C GLU A 88 54.33 -18.87 17.43
N ILE A 89 53.39 -19.71 17.89
CA ILE A 89 53.69 -21.02 18.49
C ILE A 89 54.39 -21.95 17.49
N SER A 90 53.92 -22.00 16.24
CA SER A 90 54.48 -22.87 15.20
C SER A 90 55.88 -22.46 14.71
N ALA A 91 56.30 -21.22 15.00
CA ALA A 91 57.58 -20.67 14.58
C ALA A 91 58.70 -20.86 15.63
N GLN A 92 58.36 -21.31 16.84
CA GLN A 92 59.31 -21.73 17.88
C GLN A 92 59.69 -23.21 17.75
#